data_AF-A0A1M7MKF7-F1
#
_entry.id   AF-A0A1M7MKF7-F1
#
_cell.length_a   1.000
_cell.length_b   1.000
_cell.length_c   1.000
_cell.angle_alpha   90.00
_cell.angle_beta   90.00
_cell.angle_gamma   90.00
#
_symmetry.space_group_name_H-M   'P 1'
#
loop_
_entity.id
_entity.type
_entity.pdbx_description
1 polymer ?
#
loop_
_entity_poly.entity_id
_entity_poly.type
_entity_poly.pdbx_seq_one_letter_code
_entity_poly.pdbx_strand_id
1 'polypeptide(L)'
;MLFIYILFGFFLGLNILFYSYVKINISKFLFIPPIIVFLLAILFTGYGLWFTSNGWEGMTYGIISFGILLSSIIGTAFIPILFRYDIDSLDKRIKRYTMIVLGSCFIICFIFVWFPELIYF
;
A
#
# COMPACT_ATOMS: atom_id res chain seq x y z
N MET A 1 -17.12 5.77 -11.26
CA MET A 1 -17.13 4.81 -10.13
C MET A 1 -15.73 4.29 -9.79
N LEU A 2 -14.97 3.76 -10.76
CA LEU A 2 -13.61 3.27 -10.53
C LEU A 2 -12.68 4.28 -9.83
N PHE A 3 -12.66 5.54 -10.30
CA PHE A 3 -11.90 6.63 -9.66
C PHE A 3 -12.29 6.84 -8.19
N ILE A 4 -13.57 6.72 -7.84
CA ILE A 4 -14.08 6.90 -6.48
C ILE A 4 -13.55 5.79 -5.56
N TYR A 5 -13.49 4.55 -6.04
CA TYR A 5 -12.94 3.43 -5.25
C TYR A 5 -11.44 3.54 -5.01
N ILE A 6 -10.68 3.99 -6.02
CA ILE A 6 -9.24 4.27 -5.85
C ILE A 6 -9.06 5.38 -4.82
N LEU A 7 -9.82 6.47 -4.95
CA LEU A 7 -9.73 7.62 -4.05
C LEU A 7 -10.14 7.24 -2.62
N PHE A 8 -11.18 6.43 -2.46
CA PHE A 8 -11.60 5.88 -1.17
C PHE A 8 -10.49 5.03 -0.54
N GLY A 9 -9.92 4.07 -1.27
CA GLY A 9 -8.80 3.26 -0.80
C GLY A 9 -7.58 4.10 -0.43
N PHE A 10 -7.28 5.12 -1.24
CA PHE A 10 -6.19 6.05 -0.98
C PHE A 10 -6.38 6.84 0.31
N PHE A 11 -7.57 7.41 0.53
CA PHE A 11 -7.89 8.13 1.77
C PHE A 11 -7.87 7.20 2.99
N LEU A 12 -8.37 5.97 2.86
CA LEU A 12 -8.32 4.97 3.92
C LEU A 12 -6.88 4.66 4.31
N GLY A 13 -6.02 4.42 3.32
CA GLY A 13 -4.60 4.16 3.54
C GLY A 13 -3.86 5.37 4.15
N LEU A 14 -4.14 6.60 3.70
CA LEU A 14 -3.58 7.82 4.29
C LEU A 14 -3.99 8.01 5.77
N ASN A 15 -5.24 7.73 6.12
CA ASN A 15 -5.70 7.84 7.51
C ASN A 15 -4.94 6.87 8.43
N ILE A 16 -4.75 5.63 7.98
CA ILE A 16 -4.03 4.60 8.74
C ILE A 16 -2.55 4.96 8.82
N LEU A 17 -1.98 5.48 7.74
CA LEU A 17 -0.62 5.99 7.70
C LEU A 17 -0.42 7.09 8.75
N PHE A 18 -1.31 8.09 8.77
CA PHE A 18 -1.26 9.21 9.70
C PHE A 18 -1.40 8.74 11.16
N TYR A 19 -2.41 7.90 11.44
CA TYR A 19 -2.59 7.31 12.77
C TYR A 19 -1.36 6.52 13.22
N SER A 20 -0.78 5.74 12.31
CA SER A 20 0.42 4.95 12.58
C SER A 20 1.62 5.85 12.89
N TYR A 21 1.82 6.96 12.18
CA TYR A 21 2.86 7.94 12.50
C TYR A 21 2.65 8.60 13.87
N VAL A 22 1.41 8.99 14.21
CA VAL A 22 1.10 9.58 15.53
C VAL A 22 1.44 8.60 16.65
N LYS A 23 1.13 7.32 16.47
CA LYS A 23 1.38 6.28 17.49
C LYS A 23 2.85 5.85 17.56
N ILE A 24 3.54 5.79 16.42
CA ILE A 24 4.93 5.31 16.29
C ILE A 24 5.96 6.41 16.59
N ASN A 25 5.56 7.66 16.75
CA ASN A 25 6.41 8.80 17.17
C ASN A 25 7.22 8.55 18.46
N ILE A 26 6.94 7.47 19.20
CA ILE A 26 7.68 7.01 20.39
C ILE A 26 8.92 6.16 20.02
N SER A 27 9.03 5.66 18.78
CA SER A 27 10.12 4.77 18.33
C SER A 27 10.92 5.36 17.15
N LYS A 28 12.17 4.93 17.00
CA LYS A 28 13.05 5.33 15.88
C LYS A 28 12.67 4.71 14.52
N PHE A 29 11.62 3.90 14.44
CA PHE A 29 11.30 3.11 13.26
C PHE A 29 10.31 3.79 12.31
N LEU A 30 10.81 4.76 11.53
CA LEU A 30 10.01 5.59 10.61
C LEU A 30 9.40 4.84 9.41
N PHE A 31 9.89 3.63 9.11
CA PHE A 31 9.42 2.79 8.00
C PHE A 31 8.30 1.81 8.39
N ILE A 32 7.98 1.67 9.67
CA ILE A 32 6.89 0.79 10.12
C ILE A 32 5.51 1.27 9.63
N PRO A 33 5.16 2.57 9.70
CA PRO A 33 3.83 3.05 9.30
C PRO A 33 3.45 2.70 7.85
N PRO A 34 4.30 2.91 6.83
CA PRO A 34 3.98 2.45 5.48
C PRO A 34 3.88 0.92 5.37
N ILE A 35 4.72 0.16 6.08
CA ILE A 35 4.64 -1.32 6.07
C ILE A 35 3.29 -1.81 6.60
N ILE A 36 2.73 -1.17 7.62
CA ILE A 36 1.39 -1.50 8.14
C ILE A 36 0.33 -1.27 7.07
N VAL A 37 0.37 -0.12 6.38
CA VAL A 37 -0.58 0.20 5.31
C VAL A 37 -0.42 -0.76 4.13
N PHE A 38 0.81 -1.17 3.82
CA PHE A 38 1.09 -2.19 2.81
C PHE A 38 0.48 -3.56 3.17
N LEU A 39 0.66 -4.02 4.41
CA LEU A 39 0.05 -5.25 4.90
C LEU A 39 -1.48 -5.21 4.79
N LEU A 40 -2.08 -4.06 5.07
CA LEU A 40 -3.52 -3.86 4.89
C LEU A 40 -3.93 -4.00 3.42
N ALA A 41 -3.18 -3.43 2.49
CA ALA A 41 -3.45 -3.60 1.06
C ALA A 41 -3.41 -5.08 0.66
N ILE A 42 -2.45 -5.87 1.18
CA ILE A 42 -2.41 -7.32 0.94
C ILE A 42 -3.66 -8.02 1.47
N LEU A 43 -4.13 -7.66 2.67
CA LEU A 43 -5.32 -8.26 3.27
C LEU A 43 -6.58 -7.98 2.43
N PHE A 44 -6.75 -6.74 1.95
CA PHE A 44 -7.88 -6.39 1.10
C PHE A 44 -7.79 -7.06 -0.28
N THR A 45 -6.59 -7.16 -0.86
CA THR A 45 -6.38 -7.89 -2.12
C THR A 45 -6.68 -9.37 -1.94
N GLY A 46 -6.16 -10.00 -0.88
CA GLY A 46 -6.41 -11.41 -0.56
C GLY A 46 -7.88 -11.70 -0.29
N TYR A 47 -8.57 -10.79 0.41
CA TYR A 47 -10.03 -10.86 0.60
C TYR A 47 -10.77 -10.76 -0.75
N GLY A 48 -10.40 -9.81 -1.60
CA GLY A 48 -10.96 -9.69 -2.93
C GLY A 48 -10.79 -10.97 -3.77
N LEU A 49 -9.59 -11.56 -3.71
CA LEU A 49 -9.27 -12.81 -4.40
C LEU A 49 -10.06 -14.01 -3.88
N TRP A 50 -10.28 -14.10 -2.57
CA TRP A 50 -11.05 -15.17 -1.95
C TRP A 50 -12.54 -15.14 -2.35
N PHE A 51 -13.11 -13.93 -2.50
CA PHE A 51 -14.52 -13.73 -2.85
C PHE A 51 -14.76 -13.52 -4.36
N THR A 52 -13.75 -13.77 -5.20
CA THR A 52 -13.83 -13.53 -6.67
C THR A 52 -14.87 -14.41 -7.37
N SER A 53 -15.49 -15.40 -6.72
CA SER A 53 -16.61 -16.16 -7.32
C SER A 53 -17.74 -15.25 -7.85
N ASN A 54 -17.84 -14.01 -7.35
CA ASN A 54 -18.80 -13.00 -7.81
C ASN A 54 -18.22 -11.96 -8.81
N GLY A 55 -16.98 -12.12 -9.30
CA GLY A 55 -16.32 -11.32 -10.35
C GLY A 55 -16.16 -9.81 -10.06
N TRP A 56 -17.28 -9.09 -10.02
CA TRP A 56 -17.40 -7.66 -9.75
C TRP A 56 -17.01 -7.26 -8.32
N GLU A 57 -17.36 -8.07 -7.32
CA GLU A 57 -17.05 -7.78 -5.92
C GLU A 57 -15.54 -7.89 -5.67
N GLY A 58 -14.91 -8.98 -6.12
CA GLY A 58 -13.47 -9.19 -6.00
C GLY A 58 -12.65 -8.09 -6.68
N MET A 59 -13.07 -7.65 -7.87
CA MET A 59 -12.42 -6.55 -8.59
C MET A 59 -12.50 -5.23 -7.81
N THR A 60 -13.61 -4.96 -7.12
CA THR A 60 -13.78 -3.75 -6.31
C THR A 60 -12.79 -3.72 -5.14
N TYR A 61 -12.60 -4.83 -4.45
CA TYR A 61 -11.59 -4.94 -3.39
C TYR A 61 -10.17 -4.79 -3.93
N GLY A 62 -9.86 -5.32 -5.11
CA GLY A 62 -8.57 -5.08 -5.77
C GLY A 62 -8.33 -3.60 -6.07
N ILE A 63 -9.34 -2.89 -6.58
CA ILE A 63 -9.27 -1.44 -6.88
C ILE A 63 -9.09 -0.61 -5.61
N ILE A 64 -9.78 -0.96 -4.52
CA ILE A 64 -9.62 -0.30 -3.21
C ILE A 64 -8.20 -0.55 -2.68
N SER A 65 -7.72 -1.79 -2.75
CA SER A 65 -6.37 -2.18 -2.31
C SER A 65 -5.28 -1.44 -3.06
N PHE A 66 -5.48 -1.21 -4.35
CA PHE A 66 -4.58 -0.41 -5.16
C PHE A 66 -4.46 1.03 -4.65
N GLY A 67 -5.58 1.66 -4.27
CA GLY A 67 -5.58 2.97 -3.60
C GLY A 67 -4.81 2.96 -2.27
N ILE A 68 -5.04 1.95 -1.43
CA ILE A 68 -4.33 1.78 -0.14
C ILE A 68 -2.82 1.66 -0.38
N LEU A 69 -2.42 0.82 -1.35
CA LEU A 69 -1.02 0.61 -1.70
C LEU A 69 -0.34 1.90 -2.17
N LEU A 70 -1.04 2.70 -2.98
CA LEU A 70 -0.55 4.00 -3.44
C LEU A 70 -0.22 4.92 -2.25
N SER A 71 -1.07 4.95 -1.22
CA SER A 71 -0.82 5.76 -0.03
C SER A 71 0.44 5.31 0.74
N SER A 72 0.74 4.00 0.78
CA SER A 72 1.95 3.46 1.40
C SER A 72 3.23 3.88 0.65
N ILE A 73 3.20 3.85 -0.70
CA ILE A 73 4.32 4.29 -1.54
C ILE A 73 4.61 5.77 -1.29
N ILE A 74 3.54 6.58 -1.31
CA ILE A 74 3.63 8.01 -1.04
C ILE A 74 4.19 8.24 0.36
N GLY A 75 3.63 7.60 1.40
CA GLY A 75 4.13 7.73 2.76
C GLY A 75 5.62 7.39 2.89
N THR A 76 6.07 6.31 2.26
CA THR A 76 7.49 5.92 2.23
C THR A 76 8.37 6.98 1.55
N ALA A 77 7.89 7.57 0.46
CA ALA A 77 8.61 8.63 -0.25
C ALA A 77 8.69 9.94 0.55
N PHE A 78 7.68 10.25 1.36
CA PHE A 78 7.59 11.47 2.16
C PHE A 78 8.38 11.42 3.48
N ILE A 79 8.74 10.24 4.01
CA ILE A 79 9.59 10.08 5.22
C ILE A 79 10.81 11.03 5.26
N PRO A 80 11.71 11.03 4.26
CA PRO A 80 12.91 11.88 4.28
C PRO A 80 12.59 13.38 4.30
N ILE A 81 11.46 13.79 3.72
CA ILE A 81 11.03 15.18 3.64
C ILE A 81 10.45 15.62 4.99
N LEU A 82 9.58 14.79 5.58
CA LEU A 82 8.86 15.11 6.81
C LEU A 82 9.76 15.14 8.04
N PHE A 83 10.73 14.23 8.13
CA PHE A 83 11.54 14.05 9.35
C PHE A 83 12.97 14.60 9.24
N ARG A 84 13.33 15.30 8.13
CA ARG A 84 14.69 15.80 7.83
C ARG A 84 15.77 14.80 8.26
N TYR A 85 15.53 13.53 7.95
CA TYR A 85 16.27 12.44 8.54
C TYR A 85 17.64 12.34 7.86
N ASP A 86 18.71 12.44 8.63
CA ASP A 86 20.08 12.24 8.13
C ASP A 86 20.26 10.74 7.91
N ILE A 87 20.04 10.30 6.66
CA ILE A 87 19.83 8.89 6.39
C ILE A 87 21.15 8.14 6.51
N ASP A 88 21.28 7.42 7.62
CA ASP A 88 22.35 6.48 7.87
C ASP A 88 22.41 5.41 6.76
N SER A 89 23.59 4.81 6.56
CA SER A 89 23.79 3.90 5.42
C SER A 89 22.87 2.67 5.44
N LEU A 90 22.42 2.25 6.63
CA LEU A 90 21.46 1.16 6.83
C LEU A 90 20.04 1.56 6.44
N ASP A 91 19.58 2.74 6.87
CA ASP A 91 18.25 3.27 6.57
C ASP A 91 18.10 3.57 5.06
N LYS A 92 19.18 3.95 4.38
CA LYS A 92 19.23 4.06 2.90
C LYS A 92 18.95 2.72 2.22
N ARG A 93 19.54 1.63 2.72
CA ARG A 93 19.30 0.28 2.17
C ARG A 93 17.87 -0.16 2.43
N ILE A 94 17.39 -0.03 3.67
CA ILE A 94 16.01 -0.39 4.04
C ILE A 94 15.01 0.37 3.17
N LYS A 95 15.14 1.70 3.05
CA LYS A 95 14.30 2.51 2.15
C LYS A 95 14.30 1.98 0.72
N ARG A 96 15.49 1.66 0.18
CA ARG A 96 15.62 1.16 -1.20
C ARG A 96 14.90 -0.17 -1.36
N TYR A 97 15.10 -1.13 -0.46
CA TYR A 97 14.41 -2.41 -0.50
C TYR A 97 12.90 -2.25 -0.33
N THR A 98 12.45 -1.44 0.63
CA THR A 98 11.03 -1.15 0.86
C THR A 98 10.38 -0.54 -0.38
N MET A 99 11.04 0.41 -1.05
CA MET A 99 10.52 1.00 -2.30
C MET A 99 10.51 0.01 -3.47
N ILE A 100 11.52 -0.85 -3.59
CA ILE A 100 11.54 -1.91 -4.62
C ILE A 100 10.39 -2.89 -4.40
N VAL A 101 10.19 -3.36 -3.17
CA VAL A 101 9.12 -4.30 -2.81
C VAL A 101 7.74 -3.66 -2.99
N LEU A 102 7.55 -2.42 -2.53
CA LEU A 102 6.30 -1.70 -2.73
C LEU A 102 6.01 -1.47 -4.22
N GLY A 103 7.04 -1.09 -4.99
CA GLY A 103 6.92 -0.85 -6.43
C GLY A 103 6.61 -2.12 -7.22
N SER A 104 7.27 -3.24 -6.90
CA SER A 104 6.95 -4.53 -7.54
C SER A 104 5.54 -4.99 -7.18
N CYS A 105 5.13 -4.88 -5.91
CA CYS A 105 3.76 -5.19 -5.50
C CYS A 105 2.72 -4.27 -6.15
N PHE A 106 3.08 -3.02 -6.45
CA PHE A 106 2.21 -2.10 -7.20
C PHE A 106 1.99 -2.54 -8.63
N ILE A 107 3.05 -2.96 -9.32
CA ILE A 107 2.93 -3.51 -10.67
C ILE A 107 2.08 -4.79 -10.65
N ILE A 108 2.29 -5.66 -9.66
CA ILE A 108 1.52 -6.90 -9.52
C ILE A 108 0.03 -6.60 -9.24
N CYS A 109 -0.28 -5.71 -8.31
CA CYS A 109 -1.66 -5.30 -8.03
C CYS A 109 -2.31 -4.62 -9.25
N PHE A 110 -1.54 -3.83 -10.00
CA PHE A 110 -2.01 -3.23 -11.24
C PHE A 110 -2.39 -4.31 -12.26
N ILE A 111 -1.52 -5.28 -12.50
CA ILE A 111 -1.80 -6.40 -13.43
C ILE A 111 -3.07 -7.14 -12.98
N PHE A 112 -3.21 -7.46 -11.69
CA PHE A 112 -4.39 -8.16 -11.19
C PHE A 112 -5.70 -7.38 -11.32
N VAL A 113 -5.67 -6.06 -11.08
CA VAL A 113 -6.86 -5.21 -11.21
C VAL A 113 -7.30 -5.09 -12.66
N TRP A 114 -6.36 -4.98 -13.60
CA TRP A 114 -6.66 -4.74 -15.01
C TRP A 114 -6.83 -6.01 -15.84
N PHE A 115 -6.26 -7.13 -15.39
CA PHE A 115 -6.31 -8.43 -16.05
C PHE A 115 -6.71 -9.54 -15.06
N PRO A 116 -7.93 -9.51 -14.51
CA PRO A 116 -8.39 -10.49 -13.53
C PRO A 116 -8.47 -11.92 -14.10
N GLU A 117 -8.60 -12.06 -15.42
CA GLU A 117 -8.67 -13.36 -16.13
C GLU A 117 -7.39 -14.22 -15.98
N LEU A 118 -6.25 -13.61 -15.65
CA LEU A 118 -4.99 -14.33 -15.42
C LEU A 118 -5.00 -15.25 -14.18
N ILE A 119 -5.98 -15.09 -13.28
CA ILE A 119 -6.10 -15.87 -12.04
C ILE A 119 -6.97 -17.13 -12.23
N TYR A 120 -7.81 -17.18 -13.27
CA TYR A 120 -8.81 -18.23 -13.47
C TYR A 120 -8.31 -19.47 -14.24
N PHE A 121 -7.00 -19.72 -14.26
CA PHE A 121 -6.39 -20.94 -14.84
C PHE A 121 -6.02 -21.96 -13.77
#